data_AF-A0A820S5K3-F1
#
_entry.id   AF-A0A820S5K3-F1
#
_cell.length_a   1.000
_cell.length_b   1.000
_cell.length_c   1.000
_cell.angle_alpha   90.00
_cell.angle_beta   90.00
_cell.angle_gamma   90.00
#
_symmetry.space_group_name_H-M   'P 1'
#
loop_
_entity.id
_entity.type
_entity.pdbx_description
1 polymer ?
#
loop_
_entity_poly.entity_id
_entity_poly.type
_entity_poly.pdbx_seq_one_letter_code
_entity_poly.pdbx_strand_id
1 'polypeptide(L)'
;KYNGPETKAVIWAHNSHVGDARETDSRRAKEVNIGQLVRERFGIKNTFNIGFTTYTGTVTAADSWDMDPEFKRVRPSLNESVEFLLHEALTQDSTMQNDGQYYLLFRSNNSSIQLSNELHTELHKK
;
A
#
# COMPACT_ATOMS: atom_id res chain seq x y z
N LYS A 1 5.53 30.15 4.12
CA LYS A 1 6.89 30.26 3.52
C LYS A 1 6.98 29.24 2.39
N TYR A 2 7.24 29.68 1.16
CA TYR A 2 7.49 28.78 0.02
C TYR A 2 8.99 28.55 -0.08
N ASN A 3 9.45 27.30 0.08
CA ASN A 3 10.87 26.95 0.23
C ASN A 3 11.62 26.78 -1.12
N GLY A 4 11.07 27.31 -2.21
CA GLY A 4 11.66 27.24 -3.55
C GLY A 4 11.27 25.98 -4.35
N PRO A 5 11.70 25.89 -5.61
CA PRO A 5 11.26 24.87 -6.57
C PRO A 5 11.66 23.43 -6.22
N GLU A 6 12.72 23.24 -5.42
CA GLU A 6 13.21 21.91 -5.00
C GLU A 6 12.53 21.37 -3.72
N THR A 7 11.47 22.03 -3.26
CA THR A 7 10.79 21.65 -2.02
C THR A 7 10.07 20.32 -2.20
N LYS A 8 10.32 19.37 -1.29
CA LYS A 8 9.58 18.11 -1.20
C LYS A 8 8.40 18.25 -0.24
N ALA A 9 7.33 17.50 -0.52
CA ALA A 9 6.14 17.44 0.33
C ALA A 9 5.81 15.99 0.68
N VAL A 10 5.23 15.78 1.88
CA VAL A 10 4.66 14.52 2.31
C VAL A 10 3.17 14.73 2.52
N ILE A 11 2.36 13.89 1.87
CA ILE A 11 0.91 13.87 2.04
C ILE A 11 0.58 12.62 2.85
N TRP A 12 0.07 12.81 4.05
CA TRP A 12 -0.38 11.72 4.91
C TRP A 12 -1.90 11.65 4.89
N ALA A 13 -2.44 10.56 4.34
CA ALA A 13 -3.86 10.27 4.37
C ALA A 13 -4.09 8.76 4.25
N HIS A 14 -5.33 8.31 4.44
CA HIS A 14 -5.70 6.91 4.30
C HIS A 14 -5.38 6.37 2.89
N ASN A 15 -5.05 5.08 2.78
CA ASN A 15 -4.63 4.44 1.51
C ASN A 15 -5.60 4.70 0.35
N SER A 16 -6.91 4.77 0.63
CA SER A 16 -7.95 5.10 -0.35
C SER A 16 -7.76 6.46 -1.01
N HIS A 17 -7.10 7.41 -0.33
CA HIS A 17 -6.86 8.77 -0.82
C HIS A 17 -5.48 8.96 -1.47
N VAL A 18 -4.48 8.13 -1.13
CA VAL A 18 -3.08 8.30 -1.57
C VAL A 18 -2.60 7.25 -2.58
N GLY A 19 -3.45 6.31 -2.95
CA GLY A 19 -3.20 5.35 -4.04
C GLY A 19 -3.27 5.99 -5.43
N ASP A 20 -3.45 5.17 -6.46
CA ASP A 20 -3.76 5.62 -7.82
C ASP A 20 -5.13 5.04 -8.19
N ALA A 21 -6.18 5.87 -8.18
CA ALA A 21 -7.56 5.38 -8.32
C ALA A 21 -7.82 4.69 -9.68
N ARG A 22 -6.97 4.91 -10.68
CA ARG A 22 -7.04 4.22 -11.98
C ARG A 22 -6.70 2.73 -11.88
N GLU A 23 -5.95 2.35 -10.86
CA GLU A 23 -5.51 0.97 -10.59
C GLU A 23 -6.36 0.30 -9.49
N THR A 24 -7.50 0.90 -9.12
CA THR A 24 -8.46 0.34 -8.15
C THR A 24 -9.86 0.28 -8.74
N ASP A 25 -10.79 -0.37 -8.04
CA ASP A 25 -12.21 -0.41 -8.43
C ASP A 25 -12.85 0.99 -8.44
N SER A 26 -12.25 1.99 -7.77
CA SER A 26 -12.65 3.40 -7.83
C SER A 26 -12.65 3.98 -9.24
N ARG A 27 -11.87 3.40 -10.17
CA ARG A 27 -11.94 3.72 -11.60
C ARG A 27 -13.35 3.53 -12.16
N ARG A 28 -14.05 2.48 -11.74
CA ARG A 28 -15.43 2.19 -12.17
C ARG A 28 -16.43 3.20 -11.60
N ALA A 29 -16.13 3.75 -10.43
CA ALA A 29 -16.93 4.79 -9.76
C ALA A 29 -16.62 6.21 -10.25
N LYS A 30 -15.63 6.40 -11.14
CA LYS A 30 -15.12 7.72 -11.61
C LYS A 30 -14.62 8.61 -10.46
N GLU A 31 -14.22 8.01 -9.35
CA GLU A 31 -13.66 8.73 -8.22
C GLU A 31 -12.18 9.00 -8.50
N VAL A 32 -11.73 10.23 -8.21
CA VAL A 32 -10.32 10.61 -8.27
C VAL A 32 -9.77 10.70 -6.86
N ASN A 33 -8.52 10.26 -6.66
CA ASN A 33 -7.84 10.42 -5.38
C ASN A 33 -6.61 11.32 -5.50
N ILE A 34 -6.12 11.80 -4.36
CA ILE A 34 -5.03 12.78 -4.29
C ILE A 34 -3.74 12.18 -4.89
N GLY A 35 -3.46 10.91 -4.62
CA GLY A 35 -2.28 10.24 -5.17
C GLY A 35 -2.28 10.20 -6.71
N GLN A 36 -3.43 9.97 -7.34
CA GLN A 36 -3.58 10.09 -8.79
C GLN A 36 -3.30 11.52 -9.26
N LEU A 37 -3.93 12.54 -8.65
CA LEU A 37 -3.75 13.95 -9.06
C LEU A 37 -2.29 14.40 -8.95
N VAL A 38 -1.60 13.98 -7.88
CA VAL A 38 -0.17 14.28 -7.69
C VAL A 38 0.67 13.61 -8.78
N ARG A 39 0.41 12.33 -9.09
CA ARG A 39 1.11 11.63 -10.18
C ARG A 39 0.84 12.25 -11.55
N GLU A 40 -0.37 12.67 -11.82
CA GLU A 40 -0.73 13.34 -13.09
C GLU A 40 -0.03 14.70 -13.22
N ARG A 41 0.09 15.44 -12.12
CA ARG A 41 0.71 16.77 -12.12
C ARG A 41 2.23 16.76 -12.11
N PHE A 42 2.85 15.86 -11.35
CA PHE A 42 4.30 15.86 -11.12
C PHE A 42 5.03 14.69 -11.81
N GLY A 43 4.29 13.72 -12.34
CA GLY A 43 4.81 12.56 -13.05
C GLY A 43 5.29 11.44 -12.13
N ILE A 44 5.21 10.20 -12.61
CA ILE A 44 5.58 8.98 -11.87
C ILE A 44 7.04 8.97 -11.38
N LYS A 45 7.95 9.70 -12.05
CA LYS A 45 9.37 9.76 -11.66
C LYS A 45 9.62 10.63 -10.44
N ASN A 46 8.72 11.58 -10.14
CA ASN A 46 8.87 12.56 -9.07
C ASN A 46 7.88 12.33 -7.91
N THR A 47 7.11 11.25 -7.95
CA THR A 47 6.07 10.95 -6.96
C THR A 47 6.19 9.51 -6.49
N PHE A 48 6.04 9.32 -5.18
CA PHE A 48 6.01 8.01 -4.54
C PHE A 48 4.68 7.86 -3.82
N ASN A 49 3.98 6.76 -4.08
CA ASN A 49 2.81 6.35 -3.31
C ASN A 49 3.26 5.22 -2.38
N ILE A 50 3.06 5.39 -1.08
CA ILE A 50 3.45 4.43 -0.06
C ILE A 50 2.15 3.97 0.62
N GLY A 51 1.88 2.67 0.55
CA GLY A 51 0.72 2.05 1.17
C GLY A 51 1.14 1.15 2.32
N PHE A 52 0.29 1.08 3.33
CA PHE A 52 0.46 0.17 4.48
C PHE A 52 -0.63 -0.89 4.46
N THR A 53 -0.30 -2.10 4.88
CA THR A 53 -1.30 -3.16 5.07
C THR A 53 -0.98 -3.98 6.31
N THR A 54 -1.91 -4.81 6.75
CA THR A 54 -1.76 -5.66 7.93
C THR A 54 -2.41 -7.01 7.75
N TYR A 55 -1.83 -8.03 8.39
CA TYR A 55 -2.37 -9.39 8.41
C TYR A 55 -3.37 -9.59 9.55
N THR A 56 -3.07 -9.09 10.75
CA THR A 56 -3.84 -9.32 11.98
C THR A 56 -3.53 -8.21 12.99
N GLY A 57 -4.22 -8.21 14.13
CA GLY A 57 -3.96 -7.30 15.24
C GLY A 57 -5.22 -6.61 15.74
N THR A 58 -5.08 -5.36 16.18
CA THR A 58 -6.19 -4.54 16.69
C THR A 58 -6.14 -3.15 16.10
N VAL A 59 -7.30 -2.55 15.92
CA VAL A 59 -7.48 -1.19 15.40
C VAL A 59 -8.48 -0.45 16.27
N THR A 60 -8.40 0.88 16.26
CA THR A 60 -9.45 1.74 16.79
C THR A 60 -10.40 2.10 15.65
N ALA A 61 -11.66 1.69 15.75
CA ALA A 61 -12.68 1.93 14.73
C ALA A 61 -14.07 2.00 15.36
N ALA A 62 -14.99 2.71 14.73
CA ALA A 62 -16.40 2.78 15.11
C ALA A 62 -17.24 1.91 14.16
N ASP A 63 -18.40 1.42 14.63
CA ASP A 63 -19.31 0.62 13.79
C ASP A 63 -20.07 1.46 12.76
N SER A 64 -20.16 2.77 12.97
CA SER A 64 -20.81 3.71 12.06
C SER A 64 -20.19 5.10 12.20
N TRP A 65 -20.49 5.97 11.23
CA TRP A 65 -20.12 7.39 11.32
C TRP A 65 -20.68 8.01 12.60
N ASP A 66 -19.90 8.92 13.18
CA ASP A 66 -20.21 9.67 14.40
C ASP A 66 -20.47 8.83 15.67
N MET A 67 -20.19 7.53 15.64
CA MET A 67 -20.23 6.67 16.81
C MET A 67 -18.89 6.69 17.57
N ASP A 68 -18.93 6.30 18.84
CA ASP A 68 -17.73 6.22 19.67
C ASP A 68 -16.70 5.20 19.11
N PRO A 69 -15.40 5.52 19.21
CA PRO A 69 -14.35 4.62 18.76
C PRO A 69 -14.19 3.42 19.71
N GLU A 70 -14.02 2.24 19.14
CA GLU A 70 -13.80 1.00 19.89
C GLU A 70 -12.50 0.31 19.47
N PHE A 71 -11.92 -0.49 20.37
CA PHE A 71 -10.83 -1.40 20.01
C PHE A 71 -11.40 -2.67 19.38
N LYS A 72 -11.17 -2.83 18.08
CA LYS A 72 -11.68 -3.96 17.30
C LYS A 72 -10.53 -4.86 16.86
N ARG A 73 -10.77 -6.18 16.86
CA ARG A 73 -9.81 -7.16 16.38
C ARG A 73 -9.86 -7.26 14.86
N VAL A 74 -8.72 -7.12 14.22
CA VAL A 74 -8.56 -7.36 12.78
C VAL A 74 -8.59 -8.86 12.56
N ARG A 75 -9.45 -9.32 11.65
CA ARG A 75 -9.45 -10.72 11.21
C ARG A 75 -8.13 -11.00 10.47
N PRO A 76 -7.58 -12.23 10.57
CA PRO A 76 -6.52 -12.66 9.67
C PRO A 76 -6.88 -12.34 8.22
N SER A 77 -5.90 -11.94 7.43
CA SER A 77 -6.12 -11.63 6.02
C SER A 77 -6.63 -12.86 5.26
N LEU A 78 -7.22 -12.62 4.10
CA LEU A 78 -7.69 -13.69 3.24
C LEU A 78 -6.51 -14.52 2.73
N ASN A 79 -6.69 -15.83 2.57
CA ASN A 79 -5.67 -16.68 1.96
C ASN A 79 -5.28 -16.11 0.58
N GLU A 80 -3.99 -16.20 0.25
CA GLU A 80 -3.41 -15.74 -1.02
C GLU A 80 -3.49 -14.22 -1.29
N SER A 81 -4.03 -13.44 -0.34
CA SER A 81 -3.91 -11.97 -0.36
C SER A 81 -2.45 -11.53 -0.24
N VAL A 82 -2.15 -10.30 -0.67
CA VAL A 82 -0.81 -9.72 -0.51
C VAL A 82 -0.39 -9.68 0.96
N GLU A 83 -1.34 -9.36 1.85
CA GLU A 83 -1.16 -9.39 3.30
C GLU A 83 -0.76 -10.78 3.82
N PHE A 84 -1.41 -11.82 3.30
CA PHE A 84 -1.13 -13.20 3.67
C PHE A 84 0.27 -13.60 3.20
N LEU A 85 0.61 -13.32 1.94
CA LEU A 85 1.91 -13.65 1.36
C LEU A 85 3.06 -12.92 2.07
N LEU A 86 2.86 -11.65 2.44
CA LEU A 86 3.83 -10.89 3.23
C LEU A 86 3.98 -11.44 4.65
N HIS A 87 2.88 -11.86 5.28
CA HIS A 87 2.93 -12.48 6.61
C HIS A 87 3.66 -13.82 6.59
N GLU A 88 3.36 -14.69 5.62
CA GLU A 88 4.04 -15.98 5.45
C GLU A 88 5.53 -15.79 5.17
N ALA A 89 5.91 -14.79 4.38
CA ALA A 89 7.32 -14.48 4.15
C ALA A 89 8.06 -14.10 5.46
N LEU A 90 7.40 -13.40 6.39
CA LEU A 90 7.96 -13.05 7.69
C LEU A 90 8.11 -14.24 8.62
N THR A 91 7.16 -15.16 8.62
CA THR A 91 7.15 -16.31 9.54
C THR A 91 8.11 -17.41 9.07
N GLN A 92 8.42 -17.48 7.78
CA GLN A 92 9.35 -18.46 7.20
C GLN A 92 10.83 -18.09 7.36
N ASP A 93 11.15 -16.86 7.80
CA ASP A 93 12.53 -16.47 8.12
C ASP A 93 12.83 -16.65 9.61
N SER A 94 13.32 -17.83 9.97
CA SER A 94 13.72 -18.19 11.33
C SER A 94 14.91 -17.37 11.87
N THR A 95 15.56 -16.55 11.05
CA THR A 95 16.61 -15.62 11.49
C THR A 95 16.08 -14.24 11.89
N MET A 96 14.83 -13.92 11.50
CA MET A 96 14.20 -12.66 11.83
C MET A 96 13.26 -12.86 13.03
N GLN A 97 13.74 -12.53 14.22
CA GLN A 97 12.88 -12.42 15.41
C GLN A 97 11.89 -11.27 15.20
N ASN A 98 10.65 -11.59 14.84
CA ASN A 98 9.40 -10.83 14.96
C ASN A 98 9.28 -9.35 14.46
N ASP A 99 10.33 -8.72 13.95
CA ASP A 99 10.33 -7.28 13.61
C ASP A 99 10.68 -6.96 12.14
N GLY A 100 10.66 -7.97 11.26
CA GLY A 100 10.92 -7.76 9.83
C GLY A 100 9.87 -6.84 9.20
N GLN A 101 10.31 -5.74 8.58
CA GLN A 101 9.46 -4.91 7.72
C GLN A 101 9.81 -5.20 6.26
N TYR A 102 8.89 -5.79 5.51
CA TYR A 102 9.03 -5.93 4.06
C TYR A 102 8.43 -4.75 3.32
N TYR A 103 9.09 -4.38 2.23
CA TYR A 103 8.62 -3.37 1.29
C TYR A 103 8.52 -4.00 -0.08
N LEU A 104 7.34 -3.92 -0.70
CA LEU A 104 7.18 -4.24 -2.11
C LEU A 104 7.33 -2.96 -2.92
N LEU A 105 8.43 -2.88 -3.69
CA LEU A 105 8.66 -1.75 -4.58
C LEU A 105 8.03 -2.02 -5.95
N PHE A 106 6.81 -1.55 -6.16
CA PHE A 106 6.19 -1.53 -7.48
C PHE A 106 6.67 -0.33 -8.28
N ARG A 107 7.87 -0.44 -8.85
CA ARG A 107 8.40 0.55 -9.80
C ARG A 107 8.77 -0.14 -11.10
N SER A 108 7.92 0.00 -12.11
CA SER A 108 8.31 -0.29 -13.47
C SER A 108 9.27 0.81 -13.94
N ASN A 109 10.55 0.47 -14.09
CA ASN A 109 11.49 1.29 -14.87
C ASN A 109 11.48 0.91 -16.37
N ASN A 110 10.71 -0.12 -16.75
CA ASN A 110 10.55 -0.60 -18.11
C ASN A 110 9.09 -0.91 -18.39
N SER A 111 8.53 -0.25 -19.40
CA SER A 111 7.16 -0.34 -19.89
C SER A 111 6.72 -1.72 -20.41
N SER A 112 7.41 -2.80 -20.05
CA SER A 112 7.27 -4.15 -20.62
C SER A 112 7.12 -5.26 -19.57
N ILE A 113 7.00 -4.97 -18.28
CA ILE A 113 6.80 -6.02 -17.25
C ILE A 113 5.31 -6.32 -17.09
N GLN A 114 4.90 -7.52 -17.50
CA GLN A 114 3.57 -8.07 -17.35
C GLN A 114 3.46 -8.70 -15.95
N LEU A 115 2.80 -7.99 -15.03
CA LEU A 115 2.81 -8.21 -13.58
C LEU A 115 2.31 -9.59 -13.09
N SER A 116 1.72 -10.44 -13.93
CA SER A 116 1.00 -11.64 -13.44
C SER A 116 1.88 -12.85 -13.14
N ASN A 117 3.07 -12.98 -13.72
CA ASN A 117 3.84 -14.23 -13.64
C ASN A 117 5.12 -14.16 -12.78
N GLU A 118 5.69 -12.97 -12.58
CA GLU A 118 6.97 -12.82 -11.86
C GLU A 118 6.81 -12.68 -10.35
N LEU A 119 5.69 -12.14 -9.84
CA LEU A 119 5.44 -12.00 -8.41
C LEU A 119 5.45 -13.34 -7.65
N HIS A 120 4.95 -14.41 -8.29
CA HIS A 120 5.03 -15.76 -7.75
C HIS A 120 6.46 -16.32 -7.76
N THR A 121 7.27 -15.91 -8.74
CA THR A 121 8.62 -16.47 -8.94
C THR A 121 9.66 -15.79 -8.04
N GLU A 122 9.54 -14.48 -7.81
CA GLU A 122 10.49 -13.72 -6.99
C GLU A 122 10.28 -13.92 -5.48
N LEU A 123 9.06 -14.26 -5.02
CA LEU A 123 8.83 -14.63 -3.62
C LEU A 123 9.37 -16.03 -3.26
N HIS A 124 9.65 -16.88 -4.24
CA HIS A 124 10.15 -18.24 -4.03
C HIS A 124 11.65 -18.44 -4.33
N LYS A 125 12.37 -17.39 -4.75
CA LYS A 125 13.84 -17.46 -4.88
C LYS A 125 14.50 -17.16 -3.53
N LYS A 126 14.67 -18.22 -2.74
CA LYS A 126 15.84 -18.37 -1.84
C LYS A 126 16.95 -19.09 -2.59
#